data_AF-A0A399YI37-F1
#
_entry.id   AF-A0A399YI37-F1
#
_cell.length_a   1.000
_cell.length_b   1.000
_cell.length_c   1.000
_cell.angle_alpha   90.00
_cell.angle_beta   90.00
_cell.angle_gamma   90.00
#
_symmetry.space_group_name_H-M   'P 1'
#
loop_
_entity.id
_entity.type
_entity.pdbx_description
1 polymer ?
#
loop_
_entity_poly.entity_id
_entity_poly.type
_entity_poly.pdbx_seq_one_letter_code
_entity_poly.pdbx_strand_id
1 'polypeptide(L)'
;MQLSGAHLVVLESVYPIMINPDGTELGKLSGDLYYRLAAAREQYSPDRQRRIIYPNDSRGIQQIAIQDIASGDIRFLTKFTKGVAYDGAWAPDGSAIAFVATESDNSDQIYLYDLGSDELTLLVKTPGGQPWFKRPTWSPDSQQIAFWSSVSGRKQIWVMNRDGSNQINISNNSFSEFDPVWVK
;
A
#
# COMPACT_ATOMS: atom_id res chain seq x y z
N MET A 1 4.06 -18.42 -10.55
CA MET A 1 4.30 -17.54 -9.39
C MET A 1 3.98 -18.35 -8.15
N GLN A 2 4.91 -18.43 -7.19
CA GLN A 2 4.61 -18.96 -5.87
C GLN A 2 4.25 -17.76 -5.01
N LEU A 3 2.97 -17.66 -4.65
CA LEU A 3 2.53 -16.62 -3.74
C LEU A 3 3.13 -16.93 -2.36
N SER A 4 3.69 -15.93 -1.68
CA SER A 4 4.34 -16.14 -0.37
C SER A 4 3.35 -16.82 0.57
N GLY A 5 3.70 -17.87 1.31
CA GLY A 5 2.75 -18.63 2.17
C GLY A 5 2.14 -17.85 3.35
N ALA A 6 2.22 -16.52 3.37
CA ALA A 6 1.62 -15.64 4.34
C ALA A 6 0.16 -15.32 3.98
N HIS A 7 -0.65 -14.88 4.95
CA HIS A 7 -2.06 -14.57 4.74
C HIS A 7 -2.32 -13.07 4.68
N LEU A 8 -3.39 -12.67 3.98
CA LEU A 8 -3.91 -11.31 3.93
C LEU A 8 -5.11 -11.20 4.87
N VAL A 9 -5.16 -10.13 5.66
CA VAL A 9 -6.39 -9.70 6.34
C VAL A 9 -7.01 -8.58 5.51
N VAL A 10 -8.28 -8.71 5.18
CA VAL A 10 -9.01 -7.72 4.36
C VAL A 10 -10.35 -7.39 5.03
N LEU A 11 -10.88 -6.20 4.79
CA LEU A 11 -12.20 -5.82 5.29
C LEU A 11 -13.27 -6.14 4.25
N GLU A 12 -14.17 -7.06 4.59
CA GLU A 12 -15.38 -7.36 3.83
C GLU A 12 -16.58 -6.68 4.51
N SER A 13 -17.09 -5.61 3.90
CA SER A 13 -18.13 -4.74 4.47
C SER A 13 -17.76 -4.11 5.83
N VAL A 14 -17.86 -4.85 6.94
CA VAL A 14 -17.55 -4.40 8.32
C VAL A 14 -16.80 -5.44 9.16
N TYR A 15 -16.44 -6.60 8.60
CA TYR A 15 -15.70 -7.64 9.32
C TYR A 15 -14.38 -7.97 8.62
N PRO A 16 -13.29 -8.15 9.38
CA PRO A 16 -12.05 -8.64 8.81
C PRO A 16 -12.15 -10.11 8.47
N ILE A 17 -11.71 -10.48 7.27
CA ILE A 17 -11.58 -11.87 6.81
C ILE A 17 -10.11 -12.15 6.49
N MET A 18 -9.71 -13.40 6.66
CA MET A 18 -8.37 -13.85 6.29
C MET A 18 -8.45 -14.59 4.95
N ILE A 19 -7.65 -14.14 3.98
CA ILE A 19 -7.60 -14.67 2.62
C ILE A 19 -6.19 -15.19 2.35
N ASN A 20 -6.09 -16.35 1.73
CA ASN A 20 -4.85 -16.84 1.18
C ASN A 20 -4.43 -16.02 -0.04
N PRO A 21 -3.14 -15.91 -0.33
CA PRO A 21 -2.68 -15.20 -1.52
C PRO A 21 -3.24 -15.73 -2.84
N ASP A 22 -3.71 -16.99 -2.86
CA ASP A 22 -4.35 -17.62 -4.02
C ASP A 22 -5.85 -17.28 -4.14
N GLY A 23 -6.37 -16.46 -3.23
CA GLY A 23 -7.76 -16.01 -3.20
C GLY A 23 -8.69 -16.85 -2.34
N THR A 24 -8.23 -17.99 -1.79
CA THR A 24 -9.09 -18.84 -0.96
C THR A 24 -9.31 -18.25 0.44
N GLU A 25 -10.57 -18.12 0.87
CA GLU A 25 -10.89 -17.63 2.21
C GLU A 25 -10.52 -18.67 3.28
N LEU A 26 -9.77 -18.25 4.30
CA LEU A 26 -9.47 -19.07 5.48
C LEU A 26 -10.51 -18.91 6.58
N GLY A 27 -11.14 -17.74 6.65
CA GLY A 27 -12.32 -17.50 7.48
C GLY A 27 -12.43 -16.09 8.03
N LYS A 28 -13.56 -15.84 8.69
CA LYS A 28 -13.87 -14.58 9.35
C LYS A 28 -13.15 -14.45 10.68
N LEU A 29 -12.60 -13.27 10.96
CA LEU A 29 -11.92 -12.98 12.22
C LEU A 29 -12.89 -12.35 13.21
N SER A 30 -12.88 -12.84 14.46
CA SER A 30 -13.67 -12.28 15.55
C SER A 30 -12.99 -11.03 16.13
N GLY A 31 -13.06 -9.91 15.40
CA GLY A 31 -12.58 -8.59 15.86
C GLY A 31 -11.51 -7.95 14.97
N ASP A 32 -11.30 -6.64 15.17
CA ASP A 32 -10.46 -5.78 14.31
C ASP A 32 -9.03 -5.53 14.86
N LEU A 33 -8.71 -6.04 16.05
CA LEU A 33 -7.44 -5.76 16.73
C LEU A 33 -6.21 -6.13 15.87
N TYR A 34 -6.25 -7.29 15.22
CA TYR A 34 -5.17 -7.75 14.33
C TYR A 34 -4.97 -6.82 13.13
N TYR A 35 -6.08 -6.39 12.52
CA TYR A 35 -6.06 -5.43 11.42
C TYR A 35 -5.47 -4.09 11.87
N ARG A 36 -5.92 -3.55 13.01
CA ARG A 36 -5.44 -2.26 13.53
C ARG A 36 -3.97 -2.28 13.88
N LEU A 37 -3.48 -3.35 14.48
CA LEU A 37 -2.06 -3.51 14.82
C LEU A 37 -1.19 -3.64 13.57
N ALA A 38 -1.64 -4.37 12.55
CA ALA A 38 -0.89 -4.57 11.34
C ALA A 38 -0.84 -3.28 10.49
N ALA A 39 -1.97 -2.58 10.33
CA ALA A 39 -2.05 -1.31 9.61
C ALA A 39 -1.21 -0.21 10.26
N ALA A 40 -1.16 -0.14 11.60
CA ALA A 40 -0.36 0.86 12.31
C ALA A 40 1.14 0.71 12.09
N ARG A 41 1.63 -0.48 11.72
CA ARG A 41 3.07 -0.75 11.52
C ARG A 41 3.58 -0.28 10.17
N GLU A 42 2.70 -0.13 9.17
CA GLU A 42 3.11 0.19 7.80
C GLU A 42 3.76 1.56 7.66
N GLN A 43 3.48 2.46 8.61
CA GLN A 43 4.03 3.81 8.65
C GLN A 43 5.47 3.87 9.21
N TYR A 44 5.97 2.82 9.87
CA TYR A 44 7.31 2.81 10.47
C TYR A 44 8.26 1.96 9.64
N SER A 45 9.52 2.37 9.56
CA SER A 45 10.58 1.51 9.02
C SER A 45 10.71 0.25 9.88
N PRO A 46 11.22 -0.87 9.33
CA PRO A 46 11.31 -2.13 10.06
C PRO A 46 12.13 -2.04 11.37
N ASP A 47 13.18 -1.22 11.37
CA ASP A 47 14.02 -0.89 12.53
C ASP A 47 13.38 0.12 13.51
N ARG A 48 12.20 0.65 13.16
CA ARG A 48 11.44 1.68 13.88
C ARG A 48 12.17 2.99 14.13
N GLN A 49 13.25 3.25 13.39
CA GLN A 49 14.02 4.49 13.50
C GLN A 49 13.43 5.62 12.66
N ARG A 50 12.59 5.30 11.67
CA ARG A 50 11.98 6.27 10.77
C ARG A 50 10.48 6.03 10.66
N ARG A 51 9.73 7.08 10.35
CA ARG A 51 8.31 6.99 9.98
C ARG A 51 7.99 7.76 8.71
N ILE A 52 6.97 7.32 8.00
CA ILE A 52 6.37 8.03 6.89
C ILE A 52 5.57 9.21 7.45
N ILE A 53 5.72 10.37 6.82
CA ILE A 53 4.91 11.56 7.07
C ILE A 53 4.50 12.19 5.73
N TYR A 54 3.47 13.04 5.78
CA TYR A 54 2.91 13.70 4.61
C TYR A 54 2.96 15.24 4.72
N PRO A 55 4.16 15.84 4.76
CA PRO A 55 4.31 17.29 4.89
C PRO A 55 3.90 17.99 3.59
N ASN A 56 3.38 19.21 3.73
CA ASN A 56 3.25 20.14 2.61
C ASN A 56 4.61 20.83 2.36
N ASP A 57 4.99 20.96 1.10
CA ASP A 57 6.16 21.76 0.72
C ASP A 57 5.86 23.28 0.79
N SER A 58 6.83 24.12 0.43
CA SER A 58 6.69 25.59 0.43
C SER A 58 5.61 26.11 -0.53
N ARG A 59 5.13 25.29 -1.46
CA ARG A 59 4.05 25.61 -2.40
C ARG A 59 2.69 25.10 -1.89
N GLY A 60 2.66 24.41 -0.75
CA GLY A 60 1.46 23.80 -0.20
C GLY A 60 1.12 22.43 -0.80
N ILE A 61 2.03 21.82 -1.58
CA ILE A 61 1.79 20.51 -2.20
C ILE A 61 2.20 19.41 -1.22
N GLN A 62 1.26 18.51 -0.88
CA GLN A 62 1.52 17.38 0.01
C GLN A 62 2.47 16.38 -0.67
N GLN A 63 3.59 16.13 -0.01
CA GLN A 63 4.60 15.15 -0.43
C GLN A 63 4.56 13.93 0.50
N ILE A 64 5.27 12.88 0.12
CA ILE A 64 5.67 11.83 1.06
C ILE A 64 7.13 12.08 1.48
N ALA A 65 7.37 11.95 2.78
CA ALA A 65 8.69 12.10 3.37
C ALA A 65 8.90 11.04 4.46
N ILE A 66 10.17 10.78 4.77
CA ILE A 66 10.54 10.01 5.95
C ILE A 66 11.10 10.95 7.01
N GLN A 67 10.65 10.75 8.25
CA GLN A 67 11.14 11.45 9.41
C GLN A 67 11.93 10.50 10.29
N ASP A 68 13.15 10.88 10.67
CA ASP A 68 13.90 10.22 11.73
C ASP A 68 13.21 10.44 13.09
N ILE A 69 13.02 9.36 13.84
CA ILE A 69 12.28 9.40 15.11
C ILE A 69 13.08 10.10 16.21
N ALA A 70 14.41 9.96 16.20
CA ALA A 70 15.26 10.48 17.27
C ALA A 70 15.60 11.95 17.07
N SER A 71 16.02 12.35 15.86
CA SER A 71 16.39 13.74 15.57
C SER A 71 15.21 14.60 15.12
N GLY A 72 14.17 13.98 14.55
CA GLY A 72 13.08 14.68 13.90
C GLY A 72 13.40 15.15 12.48
N ASP A 73 14.59 14.84 11.94
CA ASP A 73 15.02 15.22 10.60
C ASP A 73 14.08 14.65 9.53
N ILE A 74 13.79 15.45 8.50
CA ILE A 74 12.85 15.11 7.44
C ILE A 74 13.59 15.01 6.11
N ARG A 75 13.43 13.87 5.42
CA ARG A 75 13.83 13.67 4.02
C ARG A 75 12.59 13.52 3.15
N PHE A 76 12.37 14.49 2.28
CA PHE A 76 11.37 14.38 1.22
C PHE A 76 11.79 13.31 0.21
N LEU A 77 10.87 12.40 -0.12
CA LEU A 77 11.10 11.36 -1.13
C LEU A 77 10.57 11.80 -2.51
N THR A 78 9.58 12.69 -2.51
CA THR A 78 8.96 13.19 -3.74
C THR A 78 9.16 14.68 -3.91
N LYS A 79 9.08 15.13 -5.16
CA LYS A 79 9.11 16.55 -5.56
C LYS A 79 7.91 16.87 -6.46
N PHE A 80 6.74 16.33 -6.10
CA PHE A 80 5.53 16.50 -6.90
C PHE A 80 5.17 17.97 -7.06
N THR A 81 4.65 18.32 -8.22
CA THR A 81 4.29 19.71 -8.56
C THR A 81 2.81 19.99 -8.41
N LYS A 82 2.00 18.93 -8.26
CA LYS A 82 0.55 18.94 -8.09
C LYS A 82 0.11 17.63 -7.42
N GLY A 83 -1.17 17.55 -7.05
CA GLY A 83 -1.73 16.37 -6.40
C GLY A 83 -1.28 16.24 -4.94
N VAL A 84 -1.52 15.06 -4.37
CA VAL A 84 -1.17 14.70 -2.98
C VAL A 84 -0.61 13.29 -2.93
N ALA A 85 0.19 13.00 -1.90
CA ALA A 85 0.71 11.66 -1.61
C ALA A 85 0.25 11.20 -0.22
N TYR A 86 -0.17 9.94 -0.10
CA TYR A 86 -0.74 9.37 1.11
C TYR A 86 -0.65 7.83 1.11
N ASP A 87 -1.13 7.16 2.18
CA ASP A 87 -1.20 5.69 2.31
C ASP A 87 0.10 4.95 1.95
N GLY A 88 1.23 5.47 2.41
CA GLY A 88 2.54 4.84 2.29
C GLY A 88 2.72 3.65 3.23
N ALA A 89 3.38 2.62 2.71
CA ALA A 89 3.72 1.40 3.42
C ALA A 89 5.17 0.99 3.15
N TRP A 90 5.93 0.78 4.22
CA TRP A 90 7.28 0.23 4.15
C TRP A 90 7.30 -1.24 3.73
N ALA A 91 8.22 -1.57 2.82
CA ALA A 91 8.65 -2.94 2.60
C ALA A 91 9.27 -3.50 3.89
N PRO A 92 8.96 -4.75 4.30
CA PRO A 92 9.52 -5.38 5.50
C PRO A 92 11.05 -5.43 5.54
N ASP A 93 11.71 -5.47 4.39
CA ASP A 93 13.17 -5.40 4.26
C ASP A 93 13.75 -3.98 4.42
N GLY A 94 12.89 -2.95 4.47
CA GLY A 94 13.27 -1.54 4.64
C GLY A 94 13.85 -0.90 3.38
N SER A 95 13.81 -1.58 2.23
CA SER A 95 14.44 -1.12 0.99
C SER A 95 13.56 -0.18 0.17
N ALA A 96 12.24 -0.18 0.36
CA ALA A 96 11.33 0.63 -0.42
C ALA A 96 10.05 1.01 0.34
N ILE A 97 9.34 1.98 -0.23
CA ILE A 97 8.02 2.42 0.22
C ILE A 97 7.08 2.42 -0.98
N ALA A 98 5.97 1.69 -0.87
CA ALA A 98 4.86 1.78 -1.82
C ALA A 98 3.84 2.78 -1.26
N PHE A 99 3.26 3.64 -2.09
CA PHE A 99 2.33 4.67 -1.63
C PHE A 99 1.36 5.09 -2.73
N VAL A 100 0.31 5.82 -2.34
CA VAL A 100 -0.64 6.41 -3.28
C VAL A 100 -0.28 7.85 -3.57
N ALA A 101 -0.39 8.26 -4.83
CA ALA A 101 -0.39 9.66 -5.18
C ALA A 101 -1.33 9.98 -6.34
N THR A 102 -1.77 11.23 -6.39
CA THR A 102 -2.64 11.78 -7.46
C THR A 102 -1.88 12.69 -8.42
N GLU A 103 -0.54 12.61 -8.42
CA GLU A 103 0.30 13.60 -9.09
C GLU A 103 0.11 13.65 -10.60
N SER A 104 -0.04 12.53 -11.31
CA SER A 104 0.04 12.60 -12.78
C SER A 104 -1.26 13.11 -13.44
N ASP A 105 -2.44 12.70 -12.94
CA ASP A 105 -3.75 12.99 -13.55
C ASP A 105 -4.90 13.22 -12.55
N ASN A 106 -4.58 13.56 -11.29
CA ASN A 106 -5.56 13.71 -10.21
C ASN A 106 -6.35 12.43 -9.87
N SER A 107 -5.89 11.26 -10.34
CA SER A 107 -6.43 9.94 -10.01
C SER A 107 -5.46 9.17 -9.12
N ASP A 108 -5.97 8.31 -8.26
CA ASP A 108 -5.14 7.51 -7.37
C ASP A 108 -4.29 6.49 -8.15
N GLN A 109 -2.99 6.56 -7.92
CA GLN A 109 -2.00 5.71 -8.55
C GLN A 109 -1.05 5.15 -7.49
N ILE A 110 -0.55 3.93 -7.71
CA ILE A 110 0.44 3.33 -6.81
C ILE A 110 1.82 3.63 -7.34
N TYR A 111 2.63 4.26 -6.51
CA TYR A 111 4.04 4.51 -6.74
C TYR A 111 4.89 3.65 -5.81
N LEU A 112 6.13 3.40 -6.24
CA LEU A 112 7.19 2.79 -5.46
C LEU A 112 8.37 3.74 -5.41
N TYR A 113 8.84 4.06 -4.21
CA TYR A 113 10.11 4.73 -4.00
C TYR A 113 11.12 3.74 -3.46
N ASP A 114 12.21 3.51 -4.21
CA ASP A 114 13.31 2.65 -3.79
C ASP A 114 14.38 3.49 -3.07
N LEU A 115 14.69 3.12 -1.83
CA LEU A 115 15.62 3.87 -0.98
C LEU A 115 17.08 3.62 -1.33
N GLY A 116 17.38 2.52 -2.01
CA GLY A 116 18.73 2.15 -2.43
C GLY A 116 19.16 2.89 -3.69
N SER A 117 18.28 2.96 -4.69
CA SER A 117 18.56 3.66 -5.96
C SER A 117 18.13 5.13 -5.98
N ASP A 118 17.35 5.59 -4.99
CA ASP A 118 16.72 6.92 -4.99
C ASP A 118 15.74 7.12 -6.17
N GLU A 119 15.15 6.03 -6.66
CA GLU A 119 14.25 6.05 -7.81
C GLU A 119 12.77 6.00 -7.42
N LEU A 120 11.96 6.75 -8.17
CA LEU A 120 10.51 6.75 -8.09
C LEU A 120 9.91 6.10 -9.33
N THR A 121 9.13 5.04 -9.14
CA THR A 121 8.47 4.29 -10.21
C THR A 121 6.96 4.30 -10.04
N LEU A 122 6.23 4.53 -11.14
CA LEU A 122 4.78 4.35 -11.20
C LEU A 122 4.47 2.87 -11.46
N LEU A 123 3.89 2.17 -10.48
CA LEU A 123 3.55 0.74 -10.60
C LEU A 123 2.16 0.51 -11.20
N VAL A 124 1.18 1.31 -10.77
CA VAL A 124 -0.21 1.15 -11.21
C VAL A 124 -0.78 2.48 -11.63
N LYS A 125 -1.04 2.61 -12.94
CA LYS A 125 -1.75 3.74 -13.52
C LYS A 125 -3.24 3.46 -13.60
N THR A 126 -4.05 4.35 -13.04
CA THR A 126 -5.51 4.27 -13.11
C THR A 126 -6.01 5.06 -14.33
N PRO A 127 -6.84 4.48 -15.22
CA PRO A 127 -7.44 5.24 -16.31
C PRO A 127 -8.54 6.20 -15.77
N GLY A 128 -8.21 7.49 -15.65
CA GLY A 128 -9.15 8.62 -15.67
C GLY A 128 -10.12 8.81 -14.49
N GLY A 129 -9.99 9.95 -13.81
CA GLY A 129 -11.11 10.84 -13.47
C GLY A 129 -11.77 10.70 -12.10
N GLN A 130 -11.64 9.55 -11.43
CA GLN A 130 -12.09 9.41 -10.03
C GLN A 130 -11.15 8.53 -9.20
N PRO A 131 -11.00 8.85 -7.91
CA PRO A 131 -10.14 8.08 -7.01
C PRO A 131 -10.69 6.65 -6.83
N TRP A 132 -9.85 5.68 -7.17
CA TRP A 132 -10.05 4.27 -6.86
C TRP A 132 -9.01 3.97 -5.79
N PHE A 133 -9.32 4.23 -4.52
CA PHE A 133 -8.29 4.21 -3.50
C PHE A 133 -7.60 2.82 -3.49
N LYS A 134 -6.29 2.78 -3.29
CA LYS A 134 -5.52 1.54 -3.34
C LYS A 134 -4.60 1.61 -2.15
N ARG A 135 -4.84 0.86 -1.08
CA ARG A 135 -3.97 0.88 0.11
C ARG A 135 -2.88 -0.17 -0.09
N PRO A 136 -1.69 0.18 -0.60
CA PRO A 136 -0.66 -0.82 -0.85
C PRO A 136 -0.15 -1.38 0.48
N THR A 137 0.01 -2.68 0.53
CA THR A 137 0.63 -3.39 1.65
C THR A 137 1.61 -4.42 1.11
N TRP A 138 2.68 -4.69 1.85
CA TRP A 138 3.76 -5.58 1.43
C TRP A 138 3.64 -6.96 2.05
N SER A 139 3.81 -7.97 1.20
CA SER A 139 4.08 -9.35 1.64
C SER A 139 5.31 -9.40 2.55
N PRO A 140 5.38 -10.35 3.50
CA PRO A 140 6.48 -10.43 4.47
C PRO A 140 7.88 -10.61 3.85
N ASP A 141 7.96 -11.22 2.67
CA ASP A 141 9.21 -11.43 1.92
C ASP A 141 9.62 -10.21 1.05
N SER A 142 8.84 -9.12 1.10
CA SER A 142 9.07 -7.89 0.33
C SER A 142 9.04 -8.08 -1.19
N GLN A 143 8.46 -9.18 -1.71
CA GLN A 143 8.42 -9.48 -3.15
C GLN A 143 7.11 -9.09 -3.82
N GLN A 144 6.03 -8.99 -3.05
CA GLN A 144 4.68 -8.73 -3.56
C GLN A 144 4.01 -7.59 -2.81
N ILE A 145 3.16 -6.87 -3.54
CA ILE A 145 2.34 -5.77 -3.03
C ILE A 145 0.88 -6.17 -3.24
N ALA A 146 0.09 -6.18 -2.17
CA ALA A 146 -1.35 -6.26 -2.27
C ALA A 146 -1.96 -4.86 -2.18
N PHE A 147 -3.06 -4.65 -2.87
CA PHE A 147 -3.82 -3.41 -2.88
C PHE A 147 -5.26 -3.74 -3.24
N TRP A 148 -6.18 -2.81 -3.03
CA TRP A 148 -7.53 -2.97 -3.55
C TRP A 148 -7.74 -2.09 -4.78
N SER A 149 -8.60 -2.52 -5.69
CA SER A 149 -8.95 -1.78 -6.90
C SER A 149 -10.41 -2.00 -7.26
N SER A 150 -11.06 -0.96 -7.77
CA SER A 150 -12.43 -1.02 -8.29
C SER A 150 -12.51 -1.09 -9.82
N VAL A 151 -11.38 -1.36 -10.50
CA VAL A 151 -11.32 -1.46 -11.98
C VAL A 151 -12.25 -2.55 -12.55
N SER A 152 -12.59 -3.56 -11.75
CA SER A 152 -13.55 -4.63 -12.11
C SER A 152 -15.02 -4.28 -11.79
N GLY A 153 -15.32 -3.03 -11.43
CA GLY A 153 -16.67 -2.53 -11.13
C GLY A 153 -17.07 -2.55 -9.65
N ARG A 154 -16.36 -3.30 -8.80
CA ARG A 154 -16.49 -3.28 -7.32
C ARG A 154 -15.11 -3.37 -6.68
N LYS A 155 -14.98 -3.01 -5.40
CA LYS A 155 -13.68 -3.11 -4.69
C LYS A 155 -13.29 -4.57 -4.57
N GLN A 156 -12.11 -4.91 -5.07
CA GLN A 156 -11.53 -6.25 -5.05
C GLN A 156 -10.07 -6.16 -4.62
N ILE A 157 -9.52 -7.26 -4.11
CA ILE A 157 -8.12 -7.35 -3.69
C ILE A 157 -7.30 -7.86 -4.86
N TRP A 158 -6.22 -7.12 -5.14
CA TRP A 158 -5.27 -7.41 -6.18
C TRP A 158 -3.89 -7.58 -5.55
N VAL A 159 -3.09 -8.46 -6.15
CA VAL A 159 -1.69 -8.68 -5.81
C VAL A 159 -0.85 -8.47 -7.05
N MET A 160 0.33 -7.91 -6.89
CA MET A 160 1.33 -7.75 -7.94
C MET A 160 2.74 -8.02 -7.40
N ASN A 161 3.67 -8.25 -8.31
CA ASN A 161 5.09 -8.21 -7.97
C ASN A 161 5.52 -6.80 -7.55
N ARG A 162 6.64 -6.72 -6.82
CA ARG A 162 7.30 -5.46 -6.44
C ARG A 162 7.52 -4.51 -7.63
N ASP A 163 7.83 -5.05 -8.80
CA ASP A 163 8.05 -4.28 -10.03
C ASP A 163 6.75 -3.84 -10.75
N GLY A 164 5.58 -4.15 -10.18
CA GLY A 164 4.27 -3.86 -10.73
C GLY A 164 3.75 -4.88 -11.76
N SER A 165 4.56 -5.89 -12.11
CA SER A 165 4.16 -6.96 -13.02
C SER A 165 3.22 -7.97 -12.35
N ASN A 166 2.60 -8.83 -13.15
CA ASN A 166 1.74 -9.92 -12.69
C ASN A 166 0.61 -9.49 -11.74
N GLN A 167 -0.14 -8.46 -12.14
CA GLN A 167 -1.32 -8.01 -11.39
C GLN A 167 -2.43 -9.06 -11.50
N ILE A 168 -2.86 -9.62 -10.37
CA ILE A 168 -3.86 -10.68 -10.27
C ILE A 168 -4.95 -10.25 -9.29
N ASN A 169 -6.23 -10.35 -9.69
CA ASN A 169 -7.36 -10.20 -8.79
C ASN A 169 -7.54 -11.50 -8.00
N ILE A 170 -7.27 -11.47 -6.69
CA ILE A 170 -7.31 -12.67 -5.85
C ILE A 170 -8.68 -12.89 -5.22
N SER A 171 -9.44 -11.84 -4.92
CA SER A 171 -10.74 -11.99 -4.25
C SER A 171 -11.82 -12.47 -5.22
N ASN A 172 -11.83 -11.90 -6.43
CA ASN A 172 -12.71 -12.19 -7.56
C ASN A 172 -14.10 -12.75 -7.21
N ASN A 173 -14.84 -12.05 -6.34
CA ASN A 173 -16.13 -12.48 -5.83
C ASN A 173 -17.19 -11.38 -5.93
N SER A 174 -18.40 -11.66 -5.44
CA SER A 174 -19.54 -10.73 -5.51
C SER A 174 -19.53 -9.63 -4.44
N PHE A 175 -18.64 -9.70 -3.45
CA PHE A 175 -18.59 -8.77 -2.33
C PHE A 175 -17.58 -7.65 -2.59
N SER A 176 -17.66 -6.55 -1.83
CA SER A 176 -16.62 -5.52 -1.86
C SER A 176 -15.63 -5.77 -0.74
N GLU A 177 -14.36 -5.88 -1.11
CA GLU A 177 -13.24 -6.09 -0.20
C GLU A 177 -12.23 -4.96 -0.36
N PHE A 178 -11.72 -4.47 0.76
CA PHE A 178 -10.83 -3.32 0.81
C PHE A 178 -9.88 -3.40 1.99
N ASP A 179 -8.93 -2.47 2.02
CA ASP A 179 -7.92 -2.33 3.07
C ASP A 179 -7.13 -3.62 3.37
N PRO A 180 -6.46 -4.20 2.36
CA PRO A 180 -5.62 -5.36 2.60
C PRO A 180 -4.47 -5.01 3.55
N VAL A 181 -4.17 -5.93 4.46
CA VAL A 181 -2.98 -5.88 5.29
C VAL A 181 -2.37 -7.27 5.35
N TRP A 182 -1.10 -7.39 4.98
CA TRP A 182 -0.37 -8.65 5.18
C TRP A 182 -0.11 -8.91 6.66
N VAL A 183 -0.29 -10.16 7.07
CA VAL A 183 0.20 -10.62 8.37
C VAL A 183 1.71 -10.82 8.27
N LYS A 184 2.47 -10.01 8.99
CA LYS A 184 3.94 -9.97 9.01
C LYS A 184 4.49 -10.52 10.33
#